data_AF-A0A7W0F061-F1
#
_entry.id   AF-A0A7W0F061-F1
#
_cell.length_a   1.000
_cell.length_b   1.000
_cell.length_c   1.000
_cell.angle_alpha   90.00
_cell.angle_beta   90.00
_cell.angle_gamma   90.00
#
_symmetry.space_group_name_H-M   'P 1'
#
loop_
_entity.id
_entity.type
_entity.pdbx_description
1 polymer ?
#
loop_
_entity_poly.entity_id
_entity_poly.type
_entity_poly.pdbx_seq_one_letter_code
_entity_poly.pdbx_strand_id
1 'polypeptide(L)' 'MAFNPGFTCPTPEDENDLWFVISNGKLMVKMDRNGYSIPRKKDMEEVMDQLSHVQFLGTLDGTPCHVAAFPDEMPSSKG' A
#
# COMPACT_ATOMS: atom_id res chain seq x y z
N MET A 1 4.87 -17.00 6.67
CA MET A 1 4.86 -15.57 6.34
C MET A 1 5.71 -14.86 7.37
N ALA A 2 6.83 -14.30 6.95
CA ALA A 2 7.71 -13.49 7.79
C ALA A 2 7.62 -12.03 7.32
N PHE A 3 7.20 -11.14 8.22
CA PHE A 3 7.22 -9.71 7.99
C PHE A 3 8.45 -9.10 8.67
N ASN A 4 9.27 -8.40 7.89
CA ASN A 4 10.45 -7.69 8.36
C ASN A 4 10.19 -6.18 8.26
N PRO A 5 9.96 -5.49 9.38
CA PRO A 5 9.67 -4.05 9.36
C PRO A 5 10.89 -3.25 8.89
N GLY A 6 10.64 -2.13 8.21
CA GLY A 6 11.68 -1.22 7.76
C GLY A 6 11.10 0.12 7.35
N PHE A 7 11.90 1.18 7.47
CA PHE A 7 11.48 2.55 7.15
C PHE A 7 12.12 3.10 5.86
N THR A 8 13.08 2.37 5.31
CA THR A 8 13.78 2.70 4.07
C THR A 8 13.75 1.49 3.14
N CYS A 9 13.16 1.64 1.96
CA CYS A 9 13.16 0.56 0.99
C CYS A 9 14.59 0.39 0.44
N PRO A 10 15.19 -0.82 0.55
CA PRO A 10 16.55 -1.05 0.08
C PRO A 10 16.66 -1.11 -1.45
N THR A 11 15.52 -1.21 -2.14
CA THR A 11 15.41 -1.35 -3.59
C THR A 11 14.46 -0.30 -4.17
N PRO A 12 14.62 0.09 -5.45
CA PRO A 12 13.58 0.84 -6.17
C PRO A 12 12.24 0.10 -6.14
N GLU A 13 11.15 0.85 -6.28
CA GLU A 13 9.81 0.25 -6.34
C GLU A 13 9.65 -0.68 -7.55
N ASP A 14 9.09 -1.87 -7.30
CA ASP A 14 8.81 -2.90 -8.32
C ASP A 14 7.30 -3.04 -8.58
N GLU A 15 6.94 -3.54 -9.77
CA GLU A 15 5.55 -3.83 -10.15
C GLU A 15 4.86 -4.84 -9.21
N ASN A 16 5.62 -5.68 -8.52
CA ASN A 16 5.12 -6.68 -7.58
C ASN A 16 5.09 -6.21 -6.12
N ASP A 17 5.52 -4.98 -5.84
CA ASP A 17 5.41 -4.39 -4.51
C ASP A 17 3.96 -4.38 -4.05
N LEU A 18 3.74 -4.65 -2.77
CA LEU A 18 2.40 -4.68 -2.16
C LEU A 18 2.03 -3.30 -1.64
N TRP A 19 0.81 -2.86 -1.95
CA TRP A 19 0.33 -1.52 -1.59
C TRP A 19 -0.89 -1.58 -0.69
N PHE A 20 -0.71 -1.11 0.54
CA PHE A 20 -1.74 -0.94 1.54
C PHE A 20 -2.32 0.47 1.40
N VAL A 21 -3.25 0.64 0.45
CA VAL A 21 -3.92 1.92 0.26
C VAL A 21 -5.09 2.02 1.23
N ILE A 22 -5.04 2.99 2.15
CA ILE A 22 -6.10 3.24 3.10
C ILE A 22 -7.04 4.30 2.51
N SER A 23 -8.35 3.99 2.52
CA SER A 23 -9.40 4.97 2.28
C SER A 23 -10.59 4.97 3.25
N ASN A 24 -10.84 6.10 3.90
CA ASN A 24 -11.87 6.33 4.92
C ASN A 24 -11.85 5.25 6.02
N GLY A 25 -10.65 4.93 6.51
CA GLY A 25 -10.43 3.87 7.50
C GLY A 25 -10.65 2.45 6.96
N LYS A 26 -10.79 2.28 5.65
CA LYS A 26 -10.90 0.98 4.96
C LYS A 26 -9.61 0.71 4.20
N LEU A 27 -9.30 -0.57 4.00
CA LEU A 27 -8.17 -1.00 3.19
C LEU A 27 -8.66 -1.36 1.79
N MET A 28 -8.01 -0.81 0.77
CA MET A 28 -8.24 -1.23 -0.61
C MET A 28 -7.69 -2.64 -0.81
N VAL A 29 -8.49 -3.49 -1.42
CA VAL A 29 -8.13 -4.89 -1.72
C VAL A 29 -8.46 -5.20 -3.16
N LYS A 30 -7.67 -6.08 -3.77
CA LYS A 30 -8.01 -6.72 -5.03
C LYS A 30 -8.99 -7.87 -4.75
N MET A 31 -10.09 -7.91 -5.49
CA MET A 31 -11.07 -9.00 -5.43
C MET A 31 -10.81 -9.98 -6.57
N ASP A 32 -10.56 -11.24 -6.22
CA ASP A 32 -10.45 -12.35 -7.16
C ASP A 32 -11.51 -13.41 -6.85
N ARG A 33 -11.70 -14.40 -7.75
CA ARG A 33 -12.67 -15.50 -7.54
C ARG A 33 -12.46 -16.27 -6.23
N ASN A 34 -11.25 -16.22 -5.66
CA ASN A 34 -10.85 -16.96 -4.47
C ASN A 34 -10.74 -16.10 -3.21
N GLY A 35 -11.16 -14.83 -3.25
CA GLY A 35 -11.19 -13.94 -2.09
C GLY A 35 -10.52 -12.59 -2.32
N TYR A 36 -9.93 -12.05 -1.25
CA TYR A 36 -9.32 -10.73 -1.23
C TYR A 36 -7.81 -10.83 -1.09
N SER A 37 -7.09 -10.03 -1.86
CA SER A 37 -5.64 -9.90 -1.76
C SER A 37 -5.22 -8.43 -1.68
N ILE A 38 -4.01 -8.18 -1.16
CA ILE A 38 -3.41 -6.85 -1.21
C ILE A 38 -3.00 -6.58 -2.66
N PRO A 39 -3.42 -5.45 -3.26
CA PRO A 39 -3.06 -5.13 -4.63
C PRO A 39 -1.54 -4.94 -4.76
N ARG A 40 -1.02 -5.35 -5.91
CA ARG A 40 0.35 -5.02 -6.31
C ARG A 40 0.38 -3.67 -7.02
N LYS A 41 1.55 -3.06 -7.14
CA LYS A 41 1.72 -1.79 -7.88
C LYS A 41 1.08 -1.85 -9.28
N LYS A 42 1.31 -2.93 -10.04
CA LYS A 42 0.71 -3.13 -11.36
C LYS A 42 -0.82 -3.23 -11.38
N ASP A 43 -1.43 -3.64 -10.26
CA ASP A 43 -2.89 -3.71 -10.15
C ASP A 43 -3.51 -2.32 -9.91
N MET A 44 -2.68 -1.29 -9.68
CA MET A 44 -3.10 0.05 -9.27
C MET A 44 -2.62 1.18 -10.20
N GLU A 45 -2.06 0.86 -11.36
CA GLU A 45 -1.41 1.83 -12.26
C GLU A 45 -2.25 3.09 -12.51
N GLU A 46 -3.57 2.94 -12.66
CA GLU A 46 -4.51 4.04 -12.93
C GLU A 46 -4.68 5.03 -11.77
N VAL A 47 -4.35 4.61 -10.54
CA VAL A 47 -4.56 5.42 -9.32
C VAL A 47 -3.26 5.78 -8.62
N MET A 48 -2.12 5.23 -9.04
CA MET A 48 -0.80 5.47 -8.41
C MET A 48 -0.48 6.96 -8.24
N ASP A 49 -0.71 7.76 -9.28
CA ASP A 49 -0.39 9.19 -9.29
C ASP A 49 -1.30 10.02 -8.37
N GLN A 50 -2.41 9.44 -7.91
CA GLN A 50 -3.37 10.07 -7.02
C GLN A 50 -3.06 9.77 -5.55
N LEU A 51 -2.16 8.82 -5.27
CA LEU A 51 -1.82 8.44 -3.90
C LEU A 51 -0.91 9.47 -3.24
N SER A 52 -1.12 9.69 -1.95
CA SER A 52 -0.33 10.58 -1.11
C SER A 52 0.13 9.85 0.16
N HIS A 53 1.01 10.50 0.93
CA HIS A 53 1.54 9.97 2.19
C HIS A 53 2.17 8.57 2.06
N VAL A 54 2.86 8.32 0.94
CA VAL A 54 3.51 7.03 0.68
C VAL A 54 4.62 6.78 1.70
N GLN A 55 4.55 5.63 2.38
CA GLN A 55 5.57 5.19 3.32
C GLN A 55 5.90 3.71 3.10
N PHE A 56 7.18 3.39 3.14
CA PHE A 56 7.63 2.01 3.18
C PHE A 56 7.41 1.41 4.58
N LEU A 57 6.81 0.22 4.65
CA LEU A 57 6.53 -0.49 5.90
C LEU A 57 7.56 -1.56 6.23
N GLY A 58 8.24 -2.10 5.21
CA GLY A 58 9.09 -3.28 5.34
C GLY A 58 8.88 -4.27 4.20
N THR A 59 9.26 -5.52 4.45
CA THR A 59 9.09 -6.61 3.48
C THR A 59 8.26 -7.74 4.06
N LEU A 60 7.37 -8.32 3.25
CA LEU A 60 6.62 -9.53 3.56
C LEU A 60 7.12 -10.67 2.67
N ASP A 61 7.72 -11.70 3.27
CA ASP A 61 8.36 -12.81 2.54
C ASP A 61 9.33 -12.31 1.43
N GLY A 62 10.02 -11.20 1.71
CA GLY A 62 10.96 -10.54 0.79
C GLY A 62 10.34 -9.53 -0.17
N THR A 63 9.01 -9.46 -0.28
CA THR A 63 8.31 -8.48 -1.13
C THR A 63 8.16 -7.13 -0.42
N PRO A 64 8.62 -6.02 -1.01
CA PRO A 64 8.41 -4.68 -0.46
C PRO A 64 6.93 -4.35 -0.24
N CYS A 65 6.64 -3.70 0.87
CA CYS A 65 5.30 -3.29 1.28
C CYS A 65 5.27 -1.78 1.52
N HIS A 66 4.33 -1.09 0.90
CA HIS A 66 4.11 0.35 1.04
C HIS A 66 2.71 0.63 1.55
N VAL A 67 2.55 1.69 2.32
CA VAL A 67 1.24 2.26 2.71
C VAL A 67 1.08 3.61 2.02
N ALA A 68 -0.14 3.91 1.59
CA ALA A 68 -0.50 5.21 1.04
C ALA A 68 -1.96 5.52 1.35
N ALA A 69 -2.39 6.75 1.11
CA ALA A 69 -3.78 7.18 1.25
C ALA A 69 -4.20 8.04 0.05
N PHE A 70 -5.51 8.23 -0.15
CA PHE A 70 -5.96 9.25 -1.08
C PHE A 70 -5.89 10.65 -0.43
N PRO A 71 -5.65 11.72 -1.21
CA PRO A 71 -5.36 13.07 -0.71
C PRO A 71 -6.48 13.73 0.10
N ASP A 72 -7.72 13.23 -0.01
CA ASP A 72 -8.87 13.73 0.79
C ASP A 72 -8.87 13.20 2.24
N GLU A 73 -7.86 12.42 2.62
CA GLU A 73 -7.82 11.71 3.90
C GLU A 73 -6.85 12.29 4.91
N MET A 74 -6.88 13.62 5.02
CA MET A 74 -6.40 14.23 6.25
C MET A 74 -7.23 13.67 7.42
N PRO A 75 -6.62 13.23 8.53
CA PRO A 75 -7.34 13.22 9.78
C PRO A 75 -7.73 14.67 10.04
N SER A 76 -9.01 14.99 9.88
CA SER A 76 -9.59 16.12 10.59
C SER A 76 -9.38 15.82 12.07
N SER A 77 -8.24 16.25 12.62
CA SER A 77 -8.04 16.38 14.06
C SER A 77 -9.10 17.35 14.55
N LYS A 78 -10.27 16.82 14.90
CA LYS A 78 -11.21 17.52 15.77
C LYS A 78 -10.59 17.47 17.16
N GLY A 79 -9.76 18.47 17.46
CA GLY A 79 -9.45 18.88 18.82
C GLY A 79 -10.66 19.54 19.48
#